data_AF-A0A511NCK7-F1
#
_entry.id   AF-A0A511NCK7-F1
#
_cell.length_a   1.000
_cell.length_b   1.000
_cell.length_c   1.000
_cell.angle_alpha   90.00
_cell.angle_beta   90.00
_cell.angle_gamma   90.00
#
_symmetry.space_group_name_H-M   'P 1'
#
loop_
_entity.id
_entity.type
_entity.pdbx_description
1 polymer ?
#
loop_
_entity_poly.entity_id
_entity_poly.type
_entity_poly.pdbx_seq_one_letter_code
_entity_poly.pdbx_strand_id
1 'polypeptide(L)' 'MELPKFLLADNSTMPDKIFILHTEYPRFLLDVETDDIEWFEDISEEEDNEEFNTEMANLIEDALDFYDQEMSLLDEEE' A
#
# COMPACT_ATOMS: atom_id res chain seq x y z
N MET A 1 -0.25 20.24 -5.67
CA MET A 1 -1.01 19.45 -4.69
C MET A 1 -0.04 18.45 -4.15
N GLU A 2 0.10 18.37 -2.83
CA GLU A 2 0.90 17.32 -2.19
C GLU A 2 -0.02 16.11 -2.05
N LEU A 3 0.31 15.01 -2.72
CA LEU A 3 -0.41 13.76 -2.60
C LEU A 3 0.03 13.11 -1.28
N PRO A 4 -0.90 12.55 -0.49
CA PRO A 4 -0.52 11.79 0.70
C PRO A 4 0.26 10.52 0.29
N LYS A 5 1.13 10.05 1.20
CA LYS A 5 2.00 8.88 0.98
C LYS A 5 1.18 7.62 0.65
N PHE A 6 0.12 7.38 1.41
CA PHE A 6 -0.80 6.26 1.24
C PHE A 6 -2.22 6.75 0.91
N LEU A 7 -2.91 6.02 0.04
CA LEU A 7 -4.29 6.24 -0.33
C LEU A 7 -5.04 4.91 -0.29
N LEU A 8 -6.23 4.89 0.30
CA LEU A 8 -7.17 3.79 0.13
C LEU A 8 -7.84 3.91 -1.24
N ALA A 9 -7.81 2.80 -1.99
CA ALA A 9 -8.41 2.68 -3.30
C ALA A 9 -9.44 1.54 -3.28
N ASP A 10 -10.70 1.89 -3.51
CA ASP A 10 -11.78 0.95 -3.75
C ASP A 10 -12.08 0.81 -5.25
N ASN A 11 -12.62 -0.34 -5.65
CA ASN A 11 -13.07 -0.54 -7.02
C ASN A 11 -14.54 -0.99 -7.05
N SER A 12 -15.39 -0.25 -7.77
CA SER A 12 -16.82 -0.61 -7.87
C SER A 12 -17.10 -1.97 -8.54
N THR A 13 -16.13 -2.54 -9.27
CA THR A 13 -16.21 -3.87 -9.89
C THR A 13 -15.78 -4.97 -8.91
N MET A 14 -15.03 -4.62 -7.87
CA MET A 14 -14.53 -5.52 -6.82
C MET A 14 -14.86 -4.91 -5.45
N PRO A 15 -16.15 -4.89 -5.06
CA PRO A 15 -16.60 -4.19 -3.85
C PRO A 15 -16.04 -4.79 -2.55
N ASP A 16 -15.61 -6.05 -2.60
CA ASP A 16 -15.01 -6.74 -1.46
C ASP A 16 -13.49 -6.48 -1.35
N LYS A 17 -12.86 -5.92 -2.39
CA LYS A 17 -11.41 -5.68 -2.42
C LYS A 17 -11.04 -4.26 -2.07
N ILE A 18 -10.05 -4.13 -1.19
CA ILE A 18 -9.47 -2.86 -0.78
C ILE A 18 -8.00 -2.87 -1.17
N PHE A 19 -7.57 -1.79 -1.81
CA PHE A 19 -6.20 -1.60 -2.24
C PHE A 19 -5.58 -0.39 -1.54
N ILE A 20 -4.28 -0.46 -1.27
CA ILE A 20 -3.50 0.66 -0.79
C ILE A 20 -2.56 1.09 -1.89
N LEU A 21 -2.71 2.34 -2.32
CA LEU A 21 -1.83 2.96 -3.31
C LEU A 21 -0.74 3.77 -2.60
N HIS A 22 0.51 3.39 -2.80
CA HIS A 22 1.67 4.18 -2.39
C HIS A 22 2.07 5.13 -3.53
N THR A 23 2.00 6.44 -3.28
CA THR A 23 2.23 7.46 -4.32
C THR A 23 3.67 7.98 -4.40
N GLU A 24 4.49 7.64 -3.40
CA GLU A 24 5.92 7.97 -3.35
C GLU A 24 6.79 6.84 -3.91
N TYR A 25 8.05 7.13 -4.20
CA TYR A 25 8.99 6.10 -4.69
C TYR A 25 9.42 5.19 -3.53
N PRO A 26 9.47 3.86 -3.73
CA PRO A 26 8.98 3.11 -4.90
C PRO A 26 7.44 3.03 -4.94
N ARG A 27 6.84 3.27 -6.11
CA ARG A 27 5.37 3.26 -6.27
C ARG A 27 4.83 1.85 -6.44
N PHE A 28 3.87 1.49 -5.59
CA PHE A 28 3.21 0.20 -5.63
C PHE A 28 1.72 0.29 -5.30
N LEU A 29 1.00 -0.76 -5.67
CA LEU A 29 -0.38 -1.04 -5.27
C LEU A 29 -0.39 -2.33 -4.46
N LEU A 30 -0.83 -2.27 -3.21
CA LEU A 30 -0.99 -3.43 -2.33
C LEU A 30 -2.47 -3.83 -2.28
N ASP A 31 -2.77 -5.09 -2.55
CA ASP A 31 -4.07 -5.72 -2.26
C ASP A 31 -4.06 -6.21 -0.81
N VAL A 32 -4.87 -5.58 0.06
CA VAL A 32 -4.90 -5.88 1.50
C VAL A 32 -5.59 -7.24 1.77
N GLU A 33 -6.43 -7.71 0.85
CA GLU A 33 -7.11 -9.00 0.98
C GLU A 33 -6.19 -10.17 0.63
N THR A 34 -5.34 -9.99 -0.38
CA THR A 34 -4.48 -11.08 -0.88
C THR A 34 -2.99 -10.91 -0.58
N ASP A 35 -2.58 -9.84 0.08
CA ASP A 35 -1.18 -9.44 0.32
C ASP A 35 -0.36 -9.34 -0.98
N ASP A 36 -1.03 -9.06 -2.11
CA ASP A 36 -0.41 -9.05 -3.43
C ASP A 36 0.06 -7.63 -3.77
N ILE A 37 1.29 -7.48 -4.25
CA ILE A 37 1.89 -6.17 -4.49
C ILE A 37 2.28 -6.04 -5.95
N GLU A 38 1.64 -5.07 -6.60
CA GLU A 38 1.94 -4.67 -7.97
C GLU A 38 2.81 -3.42 -7.96
N TRP A 39 4.08 -3.58 -8.37
CA TRP A 39 5.02 -2.48 -8.50
C TRP A 39 4.81 -1.77 -9.84
N PHE A 40 4.66 -0.44 -9.81
CA PHE A 40 4.53 0.35 -11.04
C PHE A 40 5.88 0.67 -11.69
N GLU A 41 6.97 0.40 -10.98
CA GLU A 41 8.33 0.74 -11.36
C GLU A 41 9.15 -0.54 -11.52
N ASP A 42 10.13 -0.50 -12.42
CA ASP A 42 11.08 -1.60 -12.61
C ASP A 42 12.10 -1.55 -11.48
N ILE A 43 11.82 -2.32 -10.43
CA ILE A 43 12.68 -2.42 -9.24
C ILE A 43 13.69 -3.57 -9.34
N SER A 44 13.75 -4.26 -10.48
CA SER A 44 14.56 -5.48 -10.65
C SER A 44 16.07 -5.26 -10.50
N GLU A 45 16.57 -4.04 -10.71
CA GLU A 45 17.97 -3.69 -10.44
C GLU A 45 18.23 -3.41 -8.95
N GLU A 46 17.19 -3.09 -8.17
CA GLU A 46 17.25 -2.78 -6.74
C GLU A 46 16.81 -3.95 -5.85
N GLU A 47 16.12 -4.97 -6.39
CA GLU A 47 15.69 -6.18 -5.67
C GLU A 47 16.85 -6.97 -5.03
N ASP A 48 18.07 -6.89 -5.58
CA ASP A 48 19.26 -7.53 -4.98
C ASP A 48 19.86 -6.72 -3.80
N ASN A 49 19.35 -5.51 -3.54
CA ASN A 49 19.82 -4.65 -2.46
C ASN A 49 19.05 -4.95 -1.15
N GLU A 50 19.78 -5.39 -0.12
CA GLU A 50 19.20 -5.72 1.19
C GLU A 50 18.58 -4.49 1.91
N GLU A 51 19.16 -3.30 1.73
CA GLU A 51 18.60 -2.05 2.28
C GLU A 51 17.25 -1.74 1.60
N PHE A 52 17.19 -1.88 0.27
CA PHE A 52 15.97 -1.64 -0.50
C PHE A 52 14.84 -2.61 -0.11
N ASN A 53 15.13 -3.91 0.00
CA ASN A 53 14.15 -4.89 0.48
C ASN A 53 13.65 -4.59 1.88
N THR A 54 14.54 -4.13 2.76
CA THR A 54 14.17 -3.73 4.13
C THR A 54 13.25 -2.51 4.08
N GLU A 55 13.57 -1.49 3.27
CA GLU A 55 12.70 -0.32 3.10
C GLU A 55 11.33 -0.70 2.53
N MET A 56 11.27 -1.56 1.51
CA MET A 56 10.01 -2.07 0.96
C MET A 56 9.17 -2.80 2.02
N ALA A 57 9.80 -3.68 2.81
CA ALA A 57 9.10 -4.38 3.88
C ALA A 57 8.50 -3.40 4.91
N ASN A 58 9.26 -2.39 5.31
CA ASN A 58 8.74 -1.33 6.19
C ASN A 58 7.60 -0.54 5.52
N LEU A 59 7.69 -0.25 4.22
CA LEU A 59 6.62 0.45 3.49
C LEU A 59 5.32 -0.36 3.41
N ILE A 60 5.42 -1.67 3.31
CA ILE A 60 4.28 -2.58 3.32
C ILE A 60 3.66 -2.62 4.73
N GLU A 61 4.47 -2.72 5.77
CA GLU A 61 3.99 -2.64 7.16
C GLU A 61 3.32 -1.29 7.44
N ASP A 62 3.94 -0.17 7.04
CA ASP A 62 3.35 1.18 7.14
C ASP A 62 2.00 1.27 6.42
N ALA A 63 1.87 0.63 5.25
CA ALA A 63 0.64 0.61 4.48
C ALA A 63 -0.46 -0.15 5.22
N LEU A 64 -0.17 -1.35 5.75
CA LEU A 64 -1.13 -2.13 6.52
C LEU A 64 -1.56 -1.42 7.80
N ASP A 65 -0.62 -0.81 8.52
CA ASP A 65 -0.90 0.01 9.70
C ASP A 65 -1.82 1.20 9.36
N PHE A 66 -1.62 1.82 8.19
CA PHE A 66 -2.51 2.87 7.69
C PHE A 66 -3.92 2.35 7.43
N TYR A 67 -4.07 1.17 6.82
CA TYR A 67 -5.38 0.56 6.61
C TYR A 67 -6.08 0.22 7.93
N ASP A 68 -5.38 -0.40 8.88
CA ASP A 68 -5.93 -0.73 10.19
C ASP A 68 -6.40 0.53 10.94
N GLN A 69 -5.63 1.62 10.84
CA GLN A 69 -5.99 2.90 11.45
C GLN A 69 -7.23 3.51 10.78
N GLU A 70 -7.30 3.54 9.45
CA GLU A 70 -8.46 4.07 8.71
C GLU A 70 -9.71 3.22 8.96
N MET A 71 -9.58 1.89 8.99
CA MET A 71 -10.69 0.99 9.28
C MET A 71 -11.17 1.14 10.73
N SER A 72 -10.25 1.29 11.68
CA SER A 72 -10.59 1.59 13.08
C SER A 72 -11.34 2.91 13.22
N LEU A 73 -11.01 3.93 12.42
CA LEU A 73 -11.72 5.21 12.43
C LEU A 73 -13.14 5.05 11.87
N LEU A 74 -13.31 4.27 10.80
CA LEU A 74 -14.62 3.99 10.21
C LEU A 74 -15.52 3.16 11.14
N ASP A 75 -14.96 2.18 11.85
CA ASP A 75 -15.70 1.37 12.84
C ASP A 75 -16.09 2.17 14.10
N GLU A 76 -15.31 3.20 14.49
CA GLU A 76 -15.64 4.08 15.62
C GLU A 76 -16.68 5.16 15.26
N GLU A 77 -16.97 5.40 13.98
CA GLU A 77 -18.03 6.33 13.53
C GLU A 77 -19.45 5.71 13.50
N GLU A 78 -19.64 4.43 13.90
CA GLU A 78 -20.95 3.80 14.14
C GLU A 78 -21.51 3.97 15.58
#